data_AF-A0A6A6YN68-F1
#
_entry.id   AF-A0A6A6YN68-F1
#
_cell.length_a   1.000
_cell.length_b   1.000
_cell.length_c   1.000
_cell.angle_alpha   90.00
_cell.angle_beta   90.00
_cell.angle_gamma   90.00
#
_symmetry.space_group_name_H-M   'P 1'
#
loop_
_entity.id
_entity.type
_entity.pdbx_description
1 polymer ?
#
loop_
_entity_poly.entity_id
_entity_poly.type
_entity_poly.pdbx_seq_one_letter_code
_entity_poly.pdbx_strand_id
1 'polypeptide(L)'
;MDREISPPPRKRRKLSAPSDADPKDQTPVPTDSSRSIRIFAWNINGIRPFLQQTITSFFKSATTASSSTTFKECSLRALLHRHHWPQLLLLQEVKINQHDEATQKAVRIAVNRPCQSVDDGPSYIVHFTLPRDAHNARGFGGKIYGIASIVRSDFFDCSVVNIRDVDWDLEGRVHIIELKQKIAIFNIYAVNGTNNAYRSPTTGAVIGTRHDRKLDFHKLLLQECKSMEALDWDVILAGDLNVARSLLDGWPGLRTFPEEHVKNWQDFNDKFFDDEDGLRAADVWRKLKGSERRYTYFPRGVPWGSSCDRVDLIIGSRRFFEAGHVLDTGILDSAEERGPSDHVPLWVEI
;
A
#
# COMPACT_ATOMS: atom_id res chain seq x y z
N MET A 1 -20.57 -60.93 15.48
CA MET A 1 -19.64 -59.79 15.48
C MET A 1 -20.15 -58.82 14.44
N ASP A 2 -21.18 -58.09 14.82
CA ASP A 2 -21.96 -57.21 13.94
C ASP A 2 -21.47 -55.78 14.11
N ARG A 3 -21.14 -55.11 12.99
CA ARG A 3 -20.75 -53.69 12.99
C ARG A 3 -21.96 -52.85 12.61
N GLU A 4 -22.41 -52.04 13.57
CA GLU A 4 -23.53 -51.11 13.45
C GLU A 4 -23.18 -49.91 12.56
N ILE A 5 -24.11 -49.59 11.65
CA ILE A 5 -24.14 -48.39 10.82
C ILE A 5 -24.90 -47.32 11.62
N SER A 6 -24.32 -46.12 11.78
CA SER A 6 -24.97 -44.99 12.47
C SER A 6 -26.09 -44.35 11.63
N PRO A 7 -27.25 -44.00 12.24
CA PRO A 7 -28.34 -43.30 11.57
C PRO A 7 -28.15 -41.76 11.57
N PRO A 8 -28.88 -41.02 10.71
CA PRO A 8 -28.64 -39.58 10.47
C PRO A 8 -29.19 -38.67 11.60
N PRO A 9 -28.71 -37.42 11.70
CA PRO A 9 -29.05 -36.53 12.81
C PRO A 9 -30.52 -36.07 12.81
N ARG A 10 -31.11 -36.09 14.01
CA ARG A 10 -32.50 -35.74 14.32
C ARG A 10 -32.81 -34.24 14.17
N LYS A 11 -34.01 -33.96 13.66
CA LYS A 11 -34.69 -32.66 13.58
C LYS A 11 -34.68 -31.93 14.94
N ARG A 12 -34.11 -30.72 15.00
CA ARG A 12 -34.22 -29.81 16.15
C ARG A 12 -35.55 -29.02 16.06
N ARG A 13 -36.25 -28.97 17.18
CA ARG A 13 -37.62 -28.48 17.38
C ARG A 13 -37.65 -26.94 17.51
N LYS A 14 -38.62 -26.32 16.85
CA LYS A 14 -38.97 -24.88 16.83
C LYS A 14 -39.49 -24.42 18.21
N LEU A 15 -39.01 -23.29 18.70
CA LEU A 15 -39.66 -22.48 19.75
C LEU A 15 -39.85 -21.05 19.21
N SER A 16 -40.99 -20.46 19.57
CA SER A 16 -41.68 -19.34 18.94
C SER A 16 -41.08 -17.96 19.26
N ALA A 17 -41.15 -17.04 18.29
CA ALA A 17 -41.08 -15.57 18.45
C ALA A 17 -42.42 -15.05 19.05
N PRO A 18 -42.56 -13.81 19.61
CA PRO A 18 -42.20 -12.54 18.93
C PRO A 18 -41.76 -11.34 19.82
N SER A 19 -41.00 -10.41 19.23
CA SER A 19 -41.46 -9.02 19.06
C SER A 19 -40.55 -8.31 18.07
N ASP A 20 -41.13 -7.83 16.97
CA ASP A 20 -40.50 -6.97 15.98
C ASP A 20 -40.04 -5.67 16.63
N ALA A 21 -38.72 -5.45 16.64
CA ALA A 21 -38.12 -4.13 16.69
C ALA A 21 -37.16 -4.05 15.51
N ASP A 22 -37.45 -3.12 14.60
CA ASP A 22 -36.65 -2.75 13.43
C ASP A 22 -35.15 -2.65 13.76
N PRO A 23 -34.23 -3.20 12.93
CA PRO A 23 -32.84 -2.81 12.98
C PRO A 23 -32.67 -1.50 12.19
N LYS A 24 -33.18 -0.40 12.75
CA LYS A 24 -32.74 0.95 12.39
C LYS A 24 -31.80 1.47 13.47
N ASP A 25 -30.69 2.04 13.02
CA ASP A 25 -29.75 2.82 13.81
C ASP A 25 -29.17 2.12 15.06
N GLN A 26 -28.16 1.28 14.83
CA GLN A 26 -27.03 1.25 15.74
C GLN A 26 -25.87 1.96 15.05
N THR A 27 -25.90 3.28 15.15
CA THR A 27 -24.73 4.13 14.95
C THR A 27 -23.64 3.63 15.90
N PRO A 28 -22.40 3.37 15.41
CA PRO A 28 -21.29 3.12 16.29
C PRO A 28 -21.14 4.31 17.25
N VAL A 29 -21.04 4.00 18.54
CA VAL A 29 -20.64 4.96 19.56
C VAL A 29 -19.37 5.67 19.05
N PRO A 30 -19.31 7.01 19.01
CA PRO A 30 -18.11 7.70 18.57
C PRO A 30 -17.03 7.44 19.62
N THR A 31 -16.14 6.49 19.33
CA THR A 31 -14.79 6.52 19.85
C THR A 31 -14.19 7.86 19.46
N ASP A 32 -13.50 8.50 20.41
CA ASP A 32 -12.84 9.78 20.24
C ASP A 32 -11.87 9.72 19.05
N SER A 33 -12.39 10.02 17.85
CA SER A 33 -11.71 9.89 16.55
C SER A 33 -10.60 10.93 16.37
N SER A 34 -10.25 11.64 17.45
CA SER A 34 -9.22 12.67 17.50
C SER A 34 -7.81 12.09 17.72
N ARG A 35 -7.68 10.78 17.99
CA ARG A 35 -6.38 10.15 18.34
C ARG A 35 -5.86 9.05 17.41
N SER A 36 -6.67 8.49 16.52
CA SER A 36 -6.18 7.45 15.60
C SER A 36 -5.73 8.01 14.25
N ILE A 37 -4.74 7.36 13.65
CA ILE A 37 -4.18 7.73 12.35
C ILE A 37 -4.46 6.59 11.37
N ARG A 38 -5.25 6.87 10.32
CA ARG A 38 -5.47 5.94 9.22
C ARG A 38 -4.46 6.20 8.09
N ILE A 39 -3.70 5.15 7.78
CA ILE A 39 -2.63 5.15 6.78
C ILE A 39 -2.98 4.14 5.72
N PHE A 40 -3.10 4.60 4.47
CA PHE A 40 -3.25 3.76 3.30
C PHE A 40 -1.94 3.69 2.53
N ALA A 41 -1.63 2.53 1.96
CA ALA A 41 -0.57 2.37 0.98
C ALA A 41 -1.13 1.76 -0.31
N TRP A 42 -0.62 2.20 -1.46
CA TRP A 42 -1.09 1.72 -2.75
C TRP A 42 -0.07 1.94 -3.87
N ASN A 43 0.42 0.84 -4.45
CA ASN A 43 1.09 0.89 -5.74
C ASN A 43 0.05 1.17 -6.84
N ILE A 44 0.11 2.37 -7.41
CA ILE A 44 -0.87 2.83 -8.39
C ILE A 44 -0.48 2.53 -9.84
N ASN A 45 0.74 2.03 -10.06
CA ASN A 45 1.27 1.69 -11.38
C ASN A 45 1.06 2.82 -12.41
N GLY A 46 1.43 4.03 -12.03
CA GLY A 46 1.38 5.25 -12.83
C GLY A 46 0.22 6.18 -12.45
N ILE A 47 0.54 7.46 -12.26
CA ILE A 47 -0.41 8.47 -11.80
C ILE A 47 -1.45 8.90 -12.85
N ARG A 48 -1.11 8.76 -14.14
CA ARG A 48 -1.86 9.37 -15.25
C ARG A 48 -3.36 9.02 -15.28
N PRO A 49 -3.78 7.75 -15.08
CA PRO A 49 -5.20 7.40 -15.07
C PRO A 49 -6.03 8.15 -14.02
N PHE A 50 -5.39 8.61 -12.94
CA PHE A 50 -6.04 9.28 -11.83
C PHE A 50 -6.18 10.80 -12.00
N LEU A 51 -5.55 11.37 -13.04
CA LEU A 51 -5.54 12.81 -13.32
C LEU A 51 -6.51 13.20 -14.44
N GLN A 52 -6.91 12.24 -15.26
CA GLN A 52 -7.76 12.49 -16.42
C GLN A 52 -9.23 12.48 -16.02
N GLN A 53 -9.95 13.55 -16.37
CA GLN A 53 -11.41 13.47 -16.50
C GLN A 53 -11.70 12.67 -17.78
N THR A 54 -12.57 11.68 -17.70
CA THR A 54 -13.05 10.96 -18.88
C THR A 54 -13.69 11.96 -19.85
N ILE A 55 -13.16 12.06 -21.07
CA ILE A 55 -13.61 12.98 -22.14
C ILE A 55 -15.05 12.66 -22.61
N THR A 56 -15.65 11.56 -22.13
CA THR A 56 -17.01 11.13 -22.51
C THR A 56 -18.11 12.11 -22.07
N SER A 57 -17.81 13.11 -21.23
CA SER A 57 -18.73 14.22 -20.93
C SER A 57 -18.97 15.15 -22.14
N PHE A 58 -18.07 15.18 -23.13
CA PHE A 58 -18.21 16.02 -24.34
C PHE A 58 -18.96 15.34 -25.51
N PHE A 59 -19.16 14.02 -25.46
CA PHE A 59 -19.84 13.25 -26.53
C PHE A 59 -21.16 12.61 -26.07
N LYS A 60 -21.91 13.27 -25.18
CA LYS A 60 -23.29 12.87 -24.89
C LYS A 60 -24.20 13.31 -26.04
N SER A 61 -24.21 12.54 -27.12
CA SER A 61 -25.34 12.57 -28.07
C SER A 61 -26.59 12.07 -27.35
N ALA A 62 -27.66 12.83 -27.45
CA ALA A 62 -28.96 12.49 -26.88
C ALA A 62 -29.59 11.33 -27.67
N THR A 63 -29.15 10.09 -27.45
CA THR A 63 -29.92 8.91 -27.83
C THR A 63 -29.37 7.64 -27.16
N THR A 64 -30.26 6.94 -26.48
CA THR A 64 -30.14 5.55 -25.97
C THR A 64 -29.25 5.33 -24.74
N ALA A 65 -29.91 5.31 -23.58
CA ALA A 65 -29.39 4.72 -22.35
C ALA A 65 -29.30 3.19 -22.51
N SER A 66 -28.17 2.71 -23.03
CA SER A 66 -27.75 1.31 -22.85
C SER A 66 -26.85 1.23 -21.62
N SER A 67 -27.15 0.28 -20.74
CA SER A 67 -26.51 -0.02 -19.46
C SER A 67 -25.02 -0.41 -19.58
N SER A 68 -24.14 0.55 -19.87
CA SER A 68 -22.71 0.38 -19.66
C SER A 68 -22.40 0.62 -18.19
N THR A 69 -21.94 -0.44 -17.52
CA THR A 69 -21.33 -0.42 -16.19
C THR A 69 -20.48 0.83 -15.98
N THR A 70 -20.99 1.72 -15.16
CA THR A 70 -20.34 2.97 -14.76
C THR A 70 -19.00 2.65 -14.12
N PHE A 71 -17.91 2.82 -14.86
CA PHE A 71 -16.60 3.08 -14.26
C PHE A 71 -16.77 4.37 -13.45
N LYS A 72 -17.08 4.22 -12.15
CA LYS A 72 -16.91 5.29 -11.16
C LYS A 72 -15.51 5.84 -11.39
N GLU A 73 -15.41 7.14 -11.64
CA GLU A 73 -14.15 7.81 -11.96
C GLU A 73 -13.08 7.39 -10.94
N CYS A 74 -12.03 6.72 -11.41
CA CYS A 74 -10.95 6.30 -10.54
C CYS A 74 -10.07 7.52 -10.23
N SER A 75 -10.56 8.33 -9.30
CA SER A 75 -9.96 9.57 -8.83
C SER A 75 -9.35 9.37 -7.44
N LEU A 76 -8.18 9.96 -7.20
CA LEU A 76 -7.58 9.97 -5.86
C LEU A 76 -8.51 10.62 -4.83
N ARG A 77 -9.20 11.71 -5.19
CA ARG A 77 -10.17 12.36 -4.28
C ARG A 77 -11.33 11.44 -3.95
N ALA A 78 -11.83 10.68 -4.92
CA ALA A 78 -12.93 9.74 -4.70
C ALA A 78 -12.50 8.60 -3.75
N LEU A 79 -11.25 8.13 -3.85
CA LEU A 79 -10.68 7.16 -2.91
C LEU A 79 -10.60 7.75 -1.50
N LEU A 80 -10.06 8.96 -1.37
CA LEU A 80 -9.96 9.66 -0.08
C LEU A 80 -11.36 9.84 0.56
N HIS A 81 -12.35 10.28 -0.21
CA HIS A 81 -13.72 10.46 0.26
C HIS A 81 -14.36 9.15 0.72
N ARG A 82 -14.30 8.10 -0.12
CA ARG A 82 -14.94 6.80 0.17
C ARG A 82 -14.35 6.12 1.42
N HIS A 83 -13.07 6.38 1.70
CA HIS A 83 -12.38 5.83 2.87
C HIS A 83 -12.27 6.83 4.02
N HIS A 84 -13.23 7.75 4.11
CA HIS A 84 -13.42 8.69 5.23
C HIS A 84 -12.23 9.61 5.51
N TRP A 85 -11.64 10.15 4.45
CA TRP A 85 -10.59 11.17 4.50
C TRP A 85 -9.41 10.78 5.40
N PRO A 86 -8.69 9.69 5.06
CA PRO A 86 -7.57 9.19 5.86
C PRO A 86 -6.50 10.27 6.04
N GLN A 87 -5.73 10.18 7.13
CA GLN A 87 -4.65 11.11 7.42
C GLN A 87 -3.52 10.99 6.40
N LEU A 88 -3.24 9.76 5.92
CA LEU A 88 -2.15 9.46 5.00
C LEU A 88 -2.60 8.51 3.89
N LEU A 89 -2.22 8.86 2.66
CA LEU A 89 -2.24 7.96 1.50
C LEU A 89 -0.85 7.94 0.85
N LEU A 90 -0.19 6.80 0.96
CA LEU A 90 1.16 6.53 0.47
C LEU A 90 1.06 5.86 -0.91
N LEU A 91 1.55 6.52 -1.94
CA LEU A 91 1.49 6.05 -3.33
C LEU A 91 2.86 5.58 -3.81
N GLN A 92 2.88 4.41 -4.46
CA GLN A 92 4.05 3.84 -5.12
C GLN A 92 3.87 3.78 -6.63
N GLU A 93 4.98 3.76 -7.36
CA GLU A 93 5.02 3.83 -8.83
C GLU A 93 4.23 5.00 -9.42
N VAL A 94 4.43 6.22 -8.91
CA VAL A 94 3.74 7.38 -9.49
C VAL A 94 4.17 7.65 -10.94
N LYS A 95 5.38 7.21 -11.34
CA LYS A 95 5.94 7.33 -12.70
C LYS A 95 5.95 8.77 -13.22
N ILE A 96 6.36 9.69 -12.35
CA ILE A 96 6.51 11.12 -12.66
C ILE A 96 8.00 11.42 -12.81
N ASN A 97 8.38 12.08 -13.90
CA ASN A 97 9.74 12.60 -14.05
C ASN A 97 9.94 13.79 -13.09
N GLN A 98 11.10 13.90 -12.44
CA GLN A 98 11.39 14.98 -11.49
C GLN A 98 11.17 16.41 -12.04
N HIS A 99 11.32 16.61 -13.34
CA HIS A 99 11.11 17.89 -14.03
C HIS A 99 9.69 18.07 -14.61
N ASP A 100 8.80 17.09 -14.43
CA ASP A 100 7.40 17.16 -14.90
C ASP A 100 6.53 17.91 -13.88
N GLU A 101 6.80 19.21 -13.71
CA GLU A 101 6.09 20.08 -12.77
C GLU A 101 4.58 20.17 -13.08
N ALA A 102 4.21 20.06 -14.34
CA ALA A 102 2.82 20.07 -14.78
C ALA A 102 2.05 18.88 -14.20
N THR A 103 2.60 17.67 -14.28
CA THR A 103 1.98 16.47 -13.70
C THR A 103 1.94 16.56 -12.17
N GLN A 104 3.03 17.01 -11.53
CA GLN A 104 3.04 17.22 -10.07
C GLN A 104 1.96 18.21 -9.62
N LYS A 105 1.78 19.33 -10.35
CA LYS A 105 0.71 20.30 -10.09
C LYS A 105 -0.68 19.68 -10.31
N ALA A 106 -0.85 18.89 -11.36
CA ALA A 106 -2.11 18.20 -11.63
C ALA A 106 -2.51 17.24 -10.50
N VAL A 107 -1.55 16.52 -9.89
CA VAL A 107 -1.80 15.69 -8.70
C VAL A 107 -2.28 16.53 -7.53
N ARG A 108 -1.57 17.62 -7.20
CA ARG A 108 -1.95 18.53 -6.09
C ARG A 108 -3.36 19.08 -6.27
N ILE A 109 -3.76 19.38 -7.51
CA ILE A 109 -5.13 19.79 -7.85
C ILE A 109 -6.10 18.62 -7.70
N ALA A 110 -5.77 17.44 -8.22
CA ALA A 110 -6.66 16.28 -8.23
C ALA A 110 -7.05 15.83 -6.81
N VAL A 111 -6.12 15.85 -5.86
CA VAL A 111 -6.39 15.44 -4.48
C VAL A 111 -7.15 16.49 -3.65
N ASN A 112 -7.27 17.73 -4.14
CA ASN A 112 -7.94 18.84 -3.46
C ASN A 112 -9.16 19.39 -4.21
N ARG A 113 -9.48 18.83 -5.37
CA ARG A 113 -10.65 19.25 -6.13
C ARG A 113 -11.91 18.88 -5.35
N PRO A 114 -12.87 19.80 -5.17
CA PRO A 114 -14.19 19.52 -4.64
C PRO A 114 -14.82 18.29 -5.30
N CYS A 115 -15.24 17.31 -4.50
CA CYS A 115 -16.22 16.34 -4.98
C CYS A 115 -17.57 17.07 -4.96
N GLN A 116 -18.49 16.80 -5.89
CA GLN A 116 -19.80 17.50 -5.94
C GLN A 116 -20.73 17.18 -4.74
N SER A 117 -20.17 16.78 -3.59
CA SER A 117 -20.83 16.53 -2.31
C SER A 117 -21.02 17.82 -1.51
N VAL A 118 -21.92 17.76 -0.51
CA VAL A 118 -22.25 18.88 0.38
C VAL A 118 -21.09 19.24 1.33
N ASP A 119 -20.21 18.27 1.60
CA ASP A 119 -18.94 18.45 2.32
C ASP A 119 -17.80 18.25 1.32
N ASP A 120 -17.03 19.31 1.09
CA ASP A 120 -15.87 19.30 0.20
C ASP A 120 -14.71 18.47 0.77
N GLY A 121 -14.75 18.10 2.06
CA GLY A 121 -13.72 17.36 2.76
C GLY A 121 -12.46 18.18 3.06
N PRO A 122 -11.49 17.63 3.81
CA PRO A 122 -10.27 18.34 4.18
C PRO A 122 -9.32 18.51 2.98
N SER A 123 -8.44 19.49 3.06
CA SER A 123 -7.33 19.65 2.12
C SER A 123 -6.20 18.66 2.39
N TYR A 124 -5.37 18.42 1.38
CA TYR A 124 -4.21 17.56 1.40
C TYR A 124 -2.98 18.24 0.80
N ILE A 125 -1.84 18.00 1.41
CA ILE A 125 -0.51 18.35 0.93
C ILE A 125 0.08 17.12 0.24
N VAL A 126 0.83 17.31 -0.84
CA VAL A 126 1.48 16.21 -1.57
C VAL A 126 2.99 16.39 -1.53
N HIS A 127 3.68 15.40 -0.97
CA HIS A 127 5.13 15.28 -0.99
C HIS A 127 5.55 14.24 -2.03
N PHE A 128 6.58 14.55 -2.82
CA PHE A 128 7.07 13.67 -3.89
C PHE A 128 8.54 13.32 -3.65
N THR A 129 8.87 12.05 -3.89
CA THR A 129 10.24 11.56 -3.98
C THR A 129 10.38 10.90 -5.34
N LEU A 130 10.99 11.63 -6.27
CA LEU A 130 11.05 11.27 -7.69
C LEU A 130 12.45 10.79 -8.06
N PRO A 131 12.59 9.87 -9.04
CA PRO A 131 13.88 9.36 -9.45
C PRO A 131 14.82 10.45 -9.97
N ARG A 132 16.08 10.39 -9.54
CA ARG A 132 17.17 11.29 -9.95
C ARG A 132 18.40 10.55 -10.47
N ASP A 133 18.41 9.23 -10.39
CA ASP A 133 19.49 8.38 -10.90
C ASP A 133 19.56 8.43 -12.43
N ALA A 134 20.60 9.09 -12.95
CA ALA A 134 20.81 9.29 -14.38
C ALA A 134 21.11 7.99 -15.16
N HIS A 135 21.46 6.90 -14.48
CA HIS A 135 21.89 5.65 -15.10
C HIS A 135 20.84 4.54 -14.97
N ASN A 136 20.19 4.43 -13.81
CA ASN A 136 19.23 3.36 -13.51
C ASN A 136 17.77 3.80 -13.70
N ALA A 137 17.45 5.09 -13.59
CA ALA A 137 16.09 5.59 -13.68
C ALA A 137 15.76 6.24 -15.04
N ARG A 138 16.14 5.58 -16.15
CA ARG A 138 16.02 6.14 -17.51
C ARG A 138 14.76 5.73 -18.30
N GLY A 139 14.04 4.72 -17.83
CA GLY A 139 12.87 4.18 -18.53
C GLY A 139 11.81 5.25 -18.81
N PHE A 140 11.17 5.18 -19.99
CA PHE A 140 10.08 6.07 -20.41
C PHE A 140 10.37 7.57 -20.22
N GLY A 141 11.63 7.99 -20.44
CA GLY A 141 12.05 9.39 -20.25
C GLY A 141 12.10 9.79 -18.77
N GLY A 142 12.54 8.89 -17.89
CA GLY A 142 12.60 9.10 -16.44
C GLY A 142 11.26 8.94 -15.73
N LYS A 143 10.25 8.39 -16.41
CA LYS A 143 8.90 8.12 -15.88
C LYS A 143 8.81 6.68 -15.39
N ILE A 144 9.70 6.32 -14.47
CA ILE A 144 9.72 5.02 -13.80
C ILE A 144 9.83 5.23 -12.30
N TYR A 145 9.30 4.29 -11.52
CA TYR A 145 9.37 4.35 -10.05
C TYR A 145 8.69 5.61 -9.49
N GLY A 146 9.30 6.25 -8.49
CA GLY A 146 8.75 7.41 -7.82
C GLY A 146 7.67 7.04 -6.80
N ILE A 147 7.66 7.75 -5.69
CA ILE A 147 6.61 7.66 -4.67
C ILE A 147 6.04 9.05 -4.37
N ALA A 148 4.83 9.08 -3.82
CA ALA A 148 4.23 10.29 -3.29
C ALA A 148 3.47 10.01 -2.01
N SER A 149 3.47 10.94 -1.07
CA SER A 149 2.63 10.88 0.11
C SER A 149 1.65 12.04 0.10
N ILE A 150 0.37 11.69 0.19
CA ILE A 150 -0.75 12.61 0.25
C ILE A 150 -1.16 12.69 1.73
N VAL A 151 -0.92 13.84 2.35
CA VAL A 151 -1.03 14.07 3.79
C VAL A 151 -2.14 15.07 4.05
N ARG A 152 -3.08 14.73 4.92
CA ARG A 152 -4.18 15.65 5.28
C ARG A 152 -3.61 16.90 5.96
N SER A 153 -4.03 18.09 5.54
CA SER A 153 -3.38 19.35 5.94
C SER A 153 -3.43 19.61 7.44
N ASP A 154 -4.57 19.37 8.08
CA ASP A 154 -4.76 19.50 9.52
C ASP A 154 -3.83 18.57 10.32
N PHE A 155 -3.66 17.34 9.85
CA PHE A 155 -2.75 16.36 10.42
C PHE A 155 -1.28 16.74 10.18
N PHE A 156 -0.95 17.28 9.01
CA PHE A 156 0.39 17.77 8.71
C PHE A 156 0.80 18.84 9.72
N ASP A 157 -0.02 19.87 9.90
CA ASP A 157 0.28 21.01 10.79
C ASP A 157 0.38 20.56 12.26
N CYS A 158 -0.50 19.64 12.68
CA CYS A 158 -0.59 19.23 14.07
C CYS A 158 0.40 18.13 14.47
N SER A 159 0.76 17.21 13.56
CA SER A 159 1.44 15.96 13.91
C SER A 159 2.73 15.69 13.13
N VAL A 160 2.90 16.22 11.92
CA VAL A 160 4.10 15.96 11.12
C VAL A 160 5.21 16.92 11.55
N VAL A 161 6.38 16.37 11.86
CA VAL A 161 7.61 17.12 12.16
C VAL A 161 8.38 17.37 10.88
N ASN A 162 8.52 16.34 10.05
CA ASN A 162 9.32 16.40 8.84
C ASN A 162 8.88 15.35 7.82
N ILE A 163 9.14 15.60 6.54
CA ILE A 163 9.10 14.59 5.49
C ILE A 163 10.40 14.71 4.70
N ARG A 164 11.20 13.64 4.70
CA ARG A 164 12.54 13.65 4.10
C ARG A 164 12.81 12.42 3.24
N ASP A 165 13.57 12.64 2.18
CA ASP A 165 14.18 11.57 1.40
C ASP A 165 15.32 10.88 2.20
N VAL A 166 15.79 9.74 1.71
CA VAL A 166 16.99 9.06 2.21
C VAL A 166 18.14 9.24 1.21
N ASP A 167 19.36 9.47 1.71
CA ASP A 167 20.50 9.86 0.86
C ASP A 167 20.99 8.73 -0.05
N TRP A 168 20.77 7.48 0.36
CA TRP A 168 21.23 6.30 -0.38
C TRP A 168 20.30 5.90 -1.53
N ASP A 169 19.15 6.55 -1.68
CA ASP A 169 18.17 6.23 -2.71
C ASP A 169 18.02 7.33 -3.76
N LEU A 170 18.64 7.10 -4.92
CA LEU A 170 18.51 7.98 -6.08
C LEU A 170 17.38 7.55 -7.02
N GLU A 171 16.71 6.43 -6.76
CA GLU A 171 15.64 5.89 -7.61
C GLU A 171 14.25 6.38 -7.22
N GLY A 172 14.12 7.16 -6.15
CA GLY A 172 12.84 7.75 -5.74
C GLY A 172 11.86 6.72 -5.18
N ARG A 173 12.36 5.81 -4.34
CA ARG A 173 11.68 4.63 -3.80
C ARG A 173 11.32 4.74 -2.32
N VAL A 174 12.01 5.60 -1.57
CA VAL A 174 11.80 5.72 -0.11
C VAL A 174 11.82 7.18 0.33
N HIS A 175 10.87 7.53 1.18
CA HIS A 175 10.98 8.69 2.07
C HIS A 175 10.32 8.36 3.41
N ILE A 176 10.62 9.20 4.41
CA ILE A 176 10.20 9.01 5.79
C ILE A 176 9.37 10.22 6.20
N ILE A 177 8.20 9.96 6.77
CA ILE A 177 7.33 10.95 7.43
C ILE A 177 7.54 10.78 8.94
N GLU A 178 8.08 11.81 9.57
CA GLU A 178 8.40 11.84 10.99
C GLU A 178 7.28 12.54 11.75
N LEU A 179 6.69 11.87 12.74
CA LEU A 179 5.60 12.41 13.57
C LEU A 179 6.08 12.90 14.94
N LYS A 180 5.35 13.85 15.54
CA LYS A 180 5.65 14.39 16.89
C LYS A 180 5.64 13.31 17.97
N GLN A 181 4.85 12.25 17.77
CA GLN A 181 4.75 11.09 18.65
C GLN A 181 5.95 10.14 18.56
N LYS A 182 7.04 10.54 17.88
CA LYS A 182 8.21 9.69 17.64
C LYS A 182 7.90 8.43 16.82
N ILE A 183 6.94 8.54 15.90
CA ILE A 183 6.65 7.49 14.92
C ILE A 183 7.23 7.91 13.56
N ALA A 184 8.01 7.02 12.95
CA ALA A 184 8.59 7.18 11.63
C ALA A 184 7.87 6.27 10.63
N ILE A 185 7.15 6.88 9.69
CA ILE A 185 6.38 6.18 8.66
C ILE A 185 7.15 6.21 7.35
N PHE A 186 7.54 5.04 6.87
CA PHE A 186 8.25 4.90 5.60
C PHE A 186 7.26 4.57 4.49
N ASN A 187 7.25 5.39 3.43
CA ASN A 187 6.58 5.07 2.17
C ASN A 187 7.59 4.37 1.26
N ILE A 188 7.33 3.12 0.89
CA ILE A 188 8.33 2.28 0.22
C ILE A 188 7.82 1.71 -1.10
N TYR A 189 8.62 1.87 -2.14
CA TYR A 189 8.55 1.11 -3.38
C TYR A 189 9.86 0.33 -3.60
N ALA A 190 9.95 -0.85 -3.00
CA ALA A 190 11.16 -1.65 -3.01
C ALA A 190 11.54 -2.14 -4.42
N VAL A 191 12.79 -2.54 -4.57
CA VAL A 191 13.35 -2.95 -5.86
C VAL A 191 12.70 -4.26 -6.32
N ASN A 192 12.17 -4.27 -7.55
CA ASN A 192 11.86 -5.52 -8.23
C ASN A 192 13.16 -6.18 -8.74
N GLY A 193 13.37 -7.44 -8.38
CA GLY A 193 14.58 -8.20 -8.74
C GLY A 193 14.49 -8.76 -10.16
N THR A 194 15.47 -8.43 -11.01
CA THR A 194 15.58 -8.92 -12.39
C THR A 194 17.05 -9.06 -12.81
N ASN A 195 17.29 -9.75 -13.93
CA ASN A 195 18.63 -9.88 -14.53
C ASN A 195 19.15 -8.61 -15.23
N ASN A 196 18.38 -7.52 -15.21
CA ASN A 196 18.83 -6.26 -15.79
C ASN A 196 20.06 -5.75 -15.05
N ALA A 197 21.02 -5.20 -15.79
CA ALA A 197 22.22 -4.61 -15.21
C ALA A 197 21.87 -3.46 -14.27
N TYR A 198 22.50 -3.44 -13.09
CA TYR A 198 22.53 -2.29 -12.20
C TYR A 198 23.84 -1.54 -12.37
N ARG A 199 23.75 -0.22 -12.49
CA ARG A 199 24.88 0.66 -12.77
C ARG A 199 25.21 1.50 -11.56
N SER A 200 26.49 1.81 -11.36
CA SER A 200 26.91 2.81 -10.39
C SER A 200 26.22 4.14 -10.71
N PRO A 201 25.55 4.77 -9.73
CA PRO A 201 24.92 6.08 -9.94
C PRO A 201 25.93 7.21 -10.23
N THR A 202 27.20 7.03 -9.86
CA THR A 202 28.25 8.04 -10.05
C THR A 202 29.00 7.88 -11.37
N THR A 203 29.29 6.65 -11.79
CA THR A 203 30.16 6.39 -12.96
C THR A 203 29.44 5.77 -14.14
N GLY A 204 28.22 5.24 -13.95
CA GLY A 204 27.47 4.51 -14.97
C GLY A 204 28.01 3.10 -15.31
N ALA A 205 29.12 2.69 -14.68
CA ALA A 205 29.68 1.35 -14.83
C ALA A 205 28.72 0.29 -14.29
N VAL A 206 28.65 -0.88 -14.94
CA VAL A 206 27.84 -2.00 -14.42
C VAL A 206 28.54 -2.57 -13.19
N ILE A 207 27.82 -2.64 -12.07
CA ILE A 207 28.34 -3.13 -10.78
C ILE A 207 27.56 -4.34 -10.23
N GLY A 208 26.55 -4.81 -10.98
CA GLY A 208 25.74 -5.97 -10.62
C GLY A 208 24.45 -6.01 -11.42
N THR A 209 23.44 -6.67 -10.86
CA THR A 209 22.09 -6.81 -11.41
C THR A 209 21.06 -6.15 -10.51
N ARG A 210 19.79 -6.12 -10.95
CA ARG A 210 18.67 -5.68 -10.09
C ARG A 210 18.40 -6.66 -8.95
N HIS A 211 18.80 -7.93 -9.07
CA HIS A 211 18.77 -8.85 -7.93
C HIS A 211 19.76 -8.42 -6.85
N ASP A 212 21.00 -8.09 -7.22
CA ASP A 212 22.01 -7.60 -6.26
C ASP A 212 21.57 -6.28 -5.59
N ARG A 213 21.03 -5.37 -6.40
CA ARG A 213 20.49 -4.10 -5.88
C ARG A 213 19.33 -4.30 -4.91
N LYS A 214 18.52 -5.34 -5.08
CA LYS A 214 17.41 -5.64 -4.17
C LYS A 214 17.92 -6.06 -2.77
N LEU A 215 18.93 -6.94 -2.72
CA LEU A 215 19.56 -7.34 -1.46
C LEU A 215 20.21 -6.15 -0.75
N ASP A 216 20.92 -5.30 -1.50
CA ASP A 216 21.52 -4.08 -0.97
C ASP A 216 20.45 -3.08 -0.49
N PHE A 217 19.31 -2.97 -1.20
CA PHE A 217 18.17 -2.17 -0.76
C PHE A 217 17.62 -2.64 0.58
N HIS A 218 17.43 -3.96 0.79
CA HIS A 218 16.98 -4.49 2.08
C HIS A 218 17.96 -4.14 3.21
N LYS A 219 19.27 -4.27 2.96
CA LYS A 219 20.31 -3.91 3.93
C LYS A 219 20.24 -2.43 4.30
N LEU A 220 20.21 -1.53 3.33
CA LEU A 220 20.15 -0.08 3.55
C LEU A 220 18.86 0.33 4.27
N LEU A 221 17.73 -0.27 3.88
CA LEU A 221 16.45 -0.04 4.55
C LEU A 221 16.49 -0.46 6.03
N LEU A 222 17.05 -1.64 6.34
CA LEU A 222 17.22 -2.09 7.73
C LEU A 222 18.12 -1.14 8.52
N GLN A 223 19.23 -0.68 7.93
CA GLN A 223 20.15 0.27 8.57
C GLN A 223 19.47 1.60 8.90
N GLU A 224 18.64 2.12 7.98
CA GLU A 224 17.84 3.33 8.23
C GLU A 224 16.85 3.11 9.37
N CYS A 225 16.13 1.97 9.39
CA CYS A 225 15.21 1.62 10.48
C CYS A 225 15.90 1.58 11.83
N LYS A 226 17.04 0.87 11.91
CA LYS A 226 17.82 0.76 13.15
C LYS A 226 18.38 2.09 13.62
N SER A 227 18.78 2.96 12.70
CA SER A 227 19.24 4.31 13.04
C SER A 227 18.11 5.15 13.64
N MET A 228 16.89 4.99 13.14
CA MET A 228 15.70 5.62 13.71
C MET A 228 15.36 5.04 15.10
N GLU A 229 15.38 3.72 15.29
CA GLU A 229 15.15 3.09 16.60
C GLU A 229 16.18 3.54 17.64
N ALA A 230 17.44 3.68 17.25
CA ALA A 230 18.51 4.20 18.13
C ALA A 230 18.29 5.65 18.56
N LEU A 231 17.52 6.42 17.78
CA LEU A 231 17.09 7.80 18.08
C LEU A 231 15.71 7.85 18.74
N ASP A 232 15.26 6.72 19.28
CA ASP A 232 14.00 6.53 19.99
C ASP A 232 12.75 6.69 19.13
N TRP A 233 12.84 6.42 17.83
CA TRP A 233 11.68 6.39 16.95
C TRP A 233 11.08 4.99 16.83
N ASP A 234 9.75 4.90 16.92
CA ASP A 234 9.00 3.73 16.52
C ASP A 234 8.84 3.71 15.00
N VAL A 235 9.20 2.59 14.37
CA VAL A 235 9.24 2.50 12.91
C VAL A 235 8.05 1.71 12.38
N ILE A 236 7.40 2.23 11.34
CA ILE A 236 6.42 1.52 10.51
C ILE A 236 6.78 1.67 9.03
N LEU A 237 6.84 0.53 8.34
CA LEU A 237 7.14 0.40 6.91
C LEU A 237 5.85 0.10 6.16
N ALA A 238 5.51 0.88 5.14
CA ALA A 238 4.29 0.67 4.37
C ALA A 238 4.50 0.93 2.86
N GLY A 239 4.01 0.01 2.03
CA GLY A 239 4.09 0.12 0.58
C GLY A 239 4.33 -1.22 -0.10
N ASP A 240 4.83 -1.16 -1.33
CA ASP A 240 5.17 -2.33 -2.15
C ASP A 240 6.61 -2.78 -1.84
N LEU A 241 6.74 -3.88 -1.11
CA LEU A 241 8.03 -4.45 -0.72
C LEU A 241 8.55 -5.43 -1.78
N ASN A 242 7.76 -5.72 -2.83
CA ASN A 242 8.09 -6.67 -3.89
C ASN A 242 8.50 -8.06 -3.35
N VAL A 243 8.01 -8.47 -2.17
CA VAL A 243 8.29 -9.76 -1.55
C VAL A 243 7.01 -10.31 -0.92
N ALA A 244 6.57 -11.48 -1.38
CA ALA A 244 5.56 -12.27 -0.70
C ALA A 244 6.25 -13.13 0.37
N ARG A 245 5.82 -13.00 1.64
CA ARG A 245 6.57 -13.51 2.80
C ARG A 245 6.40 -14.99 3.09
N SER A 246 5.32 -15.62 2.66
CA SER A 246 5.01 -17.00 3.03
C SER A 246 4.17 -17.69 1.95
N LEU A 247 3.97 -18.99 2.09
CA LEU A 247 3.09 -19.76 1.19
C LEU A 247 1.63 -19.26 1.20
N LEU A 248 1.21 -18.54 2.23
CA LEU A 248 -0.12 -17.90 2.28
C LEU A 248 -0.20 -16.64 1.43
N ASP A 249 0.95 -16.07 1.07
CA ASP A 249 1.08 -14.79 0.37
C ASP A 249 1.19 -14.94 -1.15
N GLY A 250 1.07 -16.16 -1.69
CA GLY A 250 1.04 -16.41 -3.13
C GLY A 250 -0.08 -17.38 -3.52
N TRP A 251 -0.64 -17.18 -4.70
CA TRP A 251 -1.62 -18.06 -5.33
C TRP A 251 -1.37 -18.20 -6.84
N PRO A 252 -1.41 -19.43 -7.41
CA PRO A 252 -1.67 -20.73 -6.76
C PRO A 252 -0.53 -21.21 -5.84
N GLY A 253 0.61 -20.52 -5.83
CA GLY A 253 1.70 -20.76 -4.90
C GLY A 253 2.64 -19.57 -4.87
N LEU A 254 3.59 -19.61 -3.93
CA LEU A 254 4.65 -18.60 -3.84
C LEU A 254 5.58 -18.69 -5.05
N ARG A 255 6.02 -17.55 -5.58
CA ARG A 255 7.03 -17.51 -6.65
C ARG A 255 8.38 -17.95 -6.12
N THR A 256 8.88 -19.08 -6.61
CA THR A 256 10.18 -19.66 -6.21
C THR A 256 11.17 -19.76 -7.37
N PHE A 257 10.78 -19.33 -8.57
CA PHE A 257 11.64 -19.32 -9.75
C PHE A 257 11.65 -17.93 -10.40
N PRO A 258 12.82 -17.38 -10.75
CA PRO A 258 14.14 -18.00 -10.62
C PRO A 258 14.63 -18.05 -9.16
N GLU A 259 15.76 -18.73 -8.91
CA GLU A 259 16.31 -18.99 -7.56
C GLU A 259 16.51 -17.69 -6.76
N GLU A 260 16.78 -16.58 -7.46
CA GLU A 260 16.92 -15.26 -6.87
C GLU A 260 15.65 -14.80 -6.15
N HIS A 261 14.45 -15.26 -6.54
CA HIS A 261 13.23 -14.97 -5.77
C HIS A 261 13.26 -15.63 -4.39
N VAL A 262 13.79 -16.85 -4.28
CA VAL A 262 13.96 -17.55 -3.00
C VAL A 262 15.01 -16.84 -2.15
N LYS A 263 16.15 -16.46 -2.73
CA LYS A 263 17.21 -15.70 -2.02
C LYS A 263 16.69 -14.37 -1.48
N ASN A 264 15.96 -13.62 -2.31
CA ASN A 264 15.37 -12.34 -1.90
C ASN A 264 14.31 -12.50 -0.80
N TRP A 265 13.51 -13.58 -0.87
CA TRP A 265 12.53 -13.92 0.15
C TRP A 265 13.18 -14.26 1.49
N GLN A 266 14.23 -15.10 1.49
CA GLN A 266 15.00 -15.44 2.69
C GLN A 266 15.66 -14.20 3.29
N ASP A 267 16.39 -13.44 2.46
CA ASP A 267 17.09 -12.22 2.86
C ASP A 267 16.17 -11.20 3.54
N PHE A 268 14.95 -11.03 3.00
CA PHE A 268 13.93 -10.16 3.56
C PHE A 268 13.39 -10.69 4.89
N ASN A 269 13.09 -11.99 4.99
CA ASN A 269 12.56 -12.55 6.23
C ASN A 269 13.60 -12.52 7.36
N ASP A 270 14.85 -12.90 7.07
CA ASP A 270 15.94 -12.85 8.02
C ASP A 270 16.11 -11.43 8.57
N LYS A 271 16.29 -10.43 7.69
CA LYS A 271 16.53 -9.04 8.11
C LYS A 271 15.38 -8.40 8.88
N PHE A 272 14.15 -8.63 8.45
CA PHE A 272 13.02 -7.88 8.99
C PHE A 272 12.22 -8.62 10.06
N PHE A 273 12.34 -9.95 10.17
CA PHE A 273 11.46 -10.74 11.04
C PHE A 273 12.18 -11.75 11.92
N ASP A 274 13.11 -12.51 11.35
CA ASP A 274 13.58 -13.75 11.98
C ASP A 274 14.90 -13.56 12.75
N ASP A 275 15.87 -12.80 12.20
CA ASP A 275 17.17 -12.58 12.82
C ASP A 275 17.06 -11.69 14.07
N GLU A 276 17.73 -12.08 15.16
CA GLU A 276 17.85 -11.31 16.41
C GLU A 276 18.55 -9.96 16.17
N ASP A 277 19.51 -9.92 15.26
CA ASP A 277 20.16 -8.70 14.80
C ASP A 277 19.36 -8.01 13.66
N GLY A 278 18.16 -8.49 13.36
CA GLY A 278 17.21 -7.87 12.42
C GLY A 278 16.33 -6.80 13.08
N LEU A 279 15.24 -6.42 12.40
CA LEU A 279 14.23 -5.49 12.92
C LEU A 279 13.22 -6.18 13.86
N ARG A 280 13.15 -7.53 13.83
CA ARG A 280 12.20 -8.35 14.62
C ARG A 280 10.76 -7.85 14.50
N ALA A 281 10.41 -7.40 13.31
CA ALA A 281 9.21 -6.66 13.04
C ALA A 281 7.96 -7.57 13.05
N ALA A 282 6.81 -6.92 13.06
CA ALA A 282 5.51 -7.54 12.96
C ALA A 282 4.87 -7.19 11.62
N ASP A 283 4.56 -8.21 10.82
CA ASP A 283 3.66 -8.07 9.68
C ASP A 283 2.24 -7.91 10.21
N VAL A 284 1.73 -6.68 10.11
CA VAL A 284 0.51 -6.25 10.79
C VAL A 284 -0.69 -7.10 10.37
N TRP A 285 -0.83 -7.36 9.07
CA TRP A 285 -1.91 -8.22 8.55
C TRP A 285 -1.85 -9.63 9.15
N ARG A 286 -0.66 -10.25 9.12
CA ARG A 286 -0.49 -11.63 9.63
C ARG A 286 -0.69 -11.70 11.15
N LYS A 287 -0.30 -10.67 11.89
CA LYS A 287 -0.54 -10.62 13.35
C LYS A 287 -2.02 -10.48 13.70
N LEU A 288 -2.77 -9.64 12.96
CA LEU A 288 -4.17 -9.35 13.29
C LEU A 288 -5.17 -10.34 12.66
N LYS A 289 -4.91 -10.81 11.44
CA LYS A 289 -5.83 -11.67 10.67
C LYS A 289 -5.35 -13.12 10.55
N GLY A 290 -4.18 -13.45 11.12
CA GLY A 290 -3.65 -14.81 11.16
C GLY A 290 -3.45 -15.42 9.77
N SER A 291 -4.13 -16.55 9.54
CA SER A 291 -4.02 -17.33 8.31
C SER A 291 -4.94 -16.87 7.18
N GLU A 292 -5.71 -15.79 7.36
CA GLU A 292 -6.60 -15.27 6.31
C GLU A 292 -5.81 -14.94 5.04
N ARG A 293 -6.23 -15.51 3.91
CA ARG A 293 -5.63 -15.24 2.60
C ARG A 293 -6.29 -14.00 1.99
N ARG A 294 -5.49 -12.97 1.78
CA ARG A 294 -5.77 -11.81 0.93
C ARG A 294 -4.52 -11.38 0.21
N TYR A 295 -4.69 -10.76 -0.95
CA TYR A 295 -3.61 -10.46 -1.87
C TYR A 295 -3.64 -8.98 -2.25
N THR A 296 -2.48 -8.45 -2.62
CA THR A 296 -2.33 -7.03 -2.95
C THR A 296 -1.97 -6.81 -4.42
N TYR A 297 -1.37 -7.79 -5.08
CA TYR A 297 -1.04 -7.78 -6.51
C TYR A 297 -1.90 -8.77 -7.29
N PHE A 298 -2.50 -8.28 -8.38
CA PHE A 298 -3.36 -9.01 -9.31
C PHE A 298 -2.93 -8.71 -10.76
N PRO A 299 -2.19 -9.63 -11.41
CA PRO A 299 -1.68 -9.44 -12.76
C PRO A 299 -2.80 -9.14 -13.75
N ARG A 300 -2.49 -8.31 -14.73
CA ARG A 300 -3.42 -7.96 -15.81
C ARG A 300 -3.44 -9.06 -16.87
N GLY A 301 -4.55 -9.16 -17.59
CA GLY A 301 -4.69 -10.08 -18.73
C GLY A 301 -4.97 -11.54 -18.34
N VAL A 302 -5.15 -11.83 -17.05
CA VAL A 302 -5.62 -13.13 -16.55
C VAL A 302 -6.92 -12.96 -15.76
N PRO A 303 -7.73 -14.02 -15.58
CA PRO A 303 -8.92 -13.95 -14.75
C PRO A 303 -8.63 -13.45 -13.32
N TRP A 304 -9.53 -12.65 -12.77
CA TRP A 304 -9.38 -12.15 -11.39
C TRP A 304 -9.20 -13.32 -10.42
N GLY A 305 -8.22 -13.21 -9.52
CA GLY A 305 -7.97 -14.24 -8.51
C GLY A 305 -7.22 -15.49 -9.02
N SER A 306 -6.97 -15.63 -10.34
CA SER A 306 -6.33 -16.86 -10.86
C SER A 306 -4.83 -16.95 -10.54
N SER A 307 -4.18 -15.81 -10.32
CA SER A 307 -2.81 -15.70 -9.83
C SER A 307 -2.69 -14.40 -9.05
N CYS A 308 -2.18 -14.45 -7.82
CA CYS A 308 -2.11 -13.28 -6.94
C CYS A 308 -0.92 -13.39 -5.99
N ASP A 309 -0.40 -12.26 -5.55
CA ASP A 309 0.60 -12.21 -4.48
C ASP A 309 0.28 -11.10 -3.47
N ARG A 310 0.68 -11.28 -2.21
CA ARG A 310 0.68 -10.22 -1.19
C ARG A 310 2.09 -9.68 -1.04
N VAL A 311 2.41 -8.66 -1.82
CA VAL A 311 3.75 -8.03 -1.89
C VAL A 311 3.78 -6.63 -1.29
N ASP A 312 2.64 -5.95 -1.28
CA ASP A 312 2.43 -4.77 -0.46
C ASP A 312 2.20 -5.17 1.01
N LEU A 313 2.97 -4.56 1.91
CA LEU A 313 3.00 -4.90 3.33
C LEU A 313 2.91 -3.64 4.18
N ILE A 314 2.33 -3.80 5.37
CA ILE A 314 2.51 -2.86 6.49
C ILE A 314 3.20 -3.63 7.60
N ILE A 315 4.38 -3.15 7.99
CA ILE A 315 5.27 -3.81 8.93
C ILE A 315 5.61 -2.82 10.04
N GLY A 316 5.29 -3.15 11.27
CA GLY A 316 5.70 -2.38 12.44
C GLY A 316 6.97 -2.97 13.05
N SER A 317 7.95 -2.14 13.40
CA SER A 317 9.08 -2.58 14.24
C SER A 317 8.59 -3.27 15.51
N ARG A 318 9.46 -4.10 16.13
CA ARG A 318 9.10 -4.85 17.33
C ARG A 318 8.50 -3.94 18.40
N ARG A 319 9.19 -2.84 18.70
CA ARG A 319 8.79 -1.86 19.71
C ARG A 319 7.45 -1.21 19.36
N PHE A 320 7.30 -0.78 18.10
CA PHE A 320 6.04 -0.20 17.62
C PHE A 320 4.85 -1.15 17.82
N PHE A 321 5.02 -2.42 17.48
CA PHE A 321 3.93 -3.39 17.57
C PHE A 321 3.64 -3.81 19.02
N GLU A 322 4.68 -4.07 19.83
CA GLU A 322 4.55 -4.46 21.24
C GLU A 322 3.99 -3.32 22.11
N ALA A 323 4.21 -2.06 21.73
CA ALA A 323 3.60 -0.90 22.38
C ALA A 323 2.07 -0.80 22.17
N GLY A 324 1.48 -1.67 21.33
CA GLY A 324 0.05 -1.69 21.09
C GLY A 324 -0.45 -0.55 20.22
N HIS A 325 0.42 0.02 19.37
CA HIS A 325 0.04 1.09 18.46
C HIS A 325 -0.95 0.65 17.39
N VAL A 326 -1.02 -0.64 17.02
CA VAL A 326 -1.90 -1.07 15.93
C VAL A 326 -3.31 -1.35 16.43
N LEU A 327 -4.30 -0.62 15.90
CA LEU A 327 -5.72 -0.77 16.23
C LEU A 327 -6.44 -1.72 15.27
N ASP A 328 -6.27 -1.55 13.96
CA ASP A 328 -6.82 -2.45 12.95
C ASP A 328 -6.05 -2.36 11.62
N THR A 329 -6.35 -3.26 10.68
CA THR A 329 -5.77 -3.31 9.34
C THR A 329 -6.71 -3.97 8.34
N GLY A 330 -6.56 -3.61 7.06
CA GLY A 330 -7.34 -4.19 5.97
C GLY A 330 -6.59 -4.24 4.65
N ILE A 331 -7.05 -5.13 3.76
CA ILE A 331 -6.63 -5.20 2.36
C ILE A 331 -7.90 -5.09 1.51
N LEU A 332 -7.92 -4.15 0.57
CA LEU A 332 -9.07 -3.85 -0.28
C LEU A 332 -9.03 -4.67 -1.59
N ASP A 333 -9.01 -6.00 -1.49
CA ASP A 333 -8.74 -6.94 -2.60
C ASP A 333 -9.90 -7.19 -3.58
N SER A 334 -10.59 -6.11 -3.98
CA SER A 334 -11.62 -6.14 -5.01
C SER A 334 -11.14 -5.51 -6.33
N ALA A 335 -11.76 -5.91 -7.45
CA ALA A 335 -11.44 -5.34 -8.75
C ALA A 335 -11.76 -3.84 -8.82
N GLU A 336 -12.80 -3.40 -8.10
CA GLU A 336 -13.20 -2.00 -7.99
C GLU A 336 -12.18 -1.16 -7.24
N GLU A 337 -11.63 -1.69 -6.15
CA GLU A 337 -10.60 -1.00 -5.34
C GLU A 337 -9.24 -0.99 -6.04
N ARG A 338 -8.92 -2.00 -6.85
CA ARG A 338 -7.72 -2.03 -7.70
C ARG A 338 -7.70 -0.90 -8.72
N GLY A 339 -8.88 -0.49 -9.21
CA GLY A 339 -9.00 0.52 -10.25
C GLY A 339 -8.11 0.22 -11.47
N PRO A 340 -7.36 1.21 -12.00
CA PRO A 340 -6.50 1.07 -13.16
C PRO A 340 -5.12 0.48 -12.82
N SER A 341 -4.82 0.19 -11.55
CA SER A 341 -3.57 -0.46 -11.13
C SER A 341 -3.65 -1.98 -11.34
N ASP A 342 -2.54 -2.66 -11.14
CA ASP A 342 -2.45 -4.10 -10.86
C ASP A 342 -2.36 -4.41 -9.36
N HIS A 343 -2.24 -3.39 -8.51
CA HIS A 343 -2.30 -3.56 -7.05
C HIS A 343 -3.58 -2.97 -6.45
N VAL A 344 -3.97 -3.48 -5.28
CA VAL A 344 -5.05 -2.92 -4.45
C VAL A 344 -4.48 -2.19 -3.24
N PRO A 345 -5.21 -1.21 -2.68
CA PRO A 345 -4.80 -0.56 -1.45
C PRO A 345 -4.83 -1.51 -0.25
N LEU A 346 -3.90 -1.31 0.68
CA LEU A 346 -3.95 -1.83 2.05
C LEU A 346 -3.86 -0.69 3.05
N TRP A 347 -4.33 -0.90 4.27
CA TRP A 347 -4.37 0.14 5.29
C TRP A 347 -4.10 -0.40 6.69
N VAL A 348 -3.69 0.52 7.56
CA VAL A 348 -3.59 0.32 9.01
C VAL A 348 -4.17 1.52 9.73
N GLU A 349 -4.79 1.26 10.88
CA GLU A 349 -5.16 2.27 11.85
C GLU A 349 -4.27 2.12 13.08
N ILE A 350 -3.67 3.22 13.50
CA ILE A 350 -2.72 3.28 14.61
C ILE A 350 -3.08 4.34 15.65
#